data_AF-A0A9P6GXF0-F1
#
_entry.id   AF-A0A9P6GXF0-F1
#
_cell.length_a   1.000
_cell.length_b   1.000
_cell.length_c   1.000
_cell.angle_alpha   90.00
_cell.angle_beta   90.00
_cell.angle_gamma   90.00
#
_symmetry.space_group_name_H-M   'P 1'
#
loop_
_entity.id
_entity.type
_entity.pdbx_description
1 polymer ?
#
loop_
_entity_poly.entity_id
_entity_poly.type
_entity_poly.pdbx_seq_one_letter_code
_entity_poly.pdbx_strand_id
1 'polypeptide(L)'
;MEFLLKLTISKAPSELKSLLFQYACSSGDWNNFIKQAEEASWMAFPDRSINSVESSKSNVMNQPIQNKEINSAVCIYHGKGNHSTEKCFTIIRLEKLGWKRIK
;
A
#
# COMPACT_ATOMS: atom_id res chain seq x y z
N MET A 1 -6.10 -21.79 13.96
CA MET A 1 -7.21 -20.81 14.13
C MET A 1 -6.79 -19.68 15.07
N GLU A 2 -6.31 -19.99 16.28
CA GLU A 2 -5.96 -19.01 17.31
C GLU A 2 -4.91 -17.95 16.88
N PHE A 3 -3.92 -18.35 16.07
CA PHE A 3 -2.91 -17.43 15.53
C PHE A 3 -3.52 -16.35 14.62
N LEU A 4 -4.44 -16.74 13.73
CA LEU A 4 -5.08 -15.81 12.79
C LEU A 4 -5.98 -14.81 13.54
N LEU A 5 -6.72 -15.27 14.55
CA LEU A 5 -7.52 -14.39 15.42
C LEU A 5 -6.64 -13.36 16.14
N LYS A 6 -5.57 -13.83 16.78
CA LYS A 6 -4.60 -12.95 17.47
C LYS A 6 -3.98 -11.93 16.52
N LEU A 7 -3.59 -12.35 15.31
CA LEU A 7 -3.02 -11.47 14.30
C LEU A 7 -4.03 -10.39 13.88
N THR A 8 -5.26 -10.79 13.51
CA THR A 8 -6.31 -9.86 13.08
C THR A 8 -6.65 -8.85 14.18
N ILE A 9 -6.86 -9.31 15.41
CA ILE A 9 -7.17 -8.41 16.55
C ILE A 9 -5.99 -7.47 16.84
N SER A 10 -4.75 -7.95 16.73
CA SER A 10 -3.57 -7.11 16.99
C SER A 10 -3.43 -5.95 16.02
N LYS A 11 -3.82 -6.17 14.75
CA LYS A 11 -3.71 -5.20 13.65
C LYS A 11 -4.94 -4.33 13.46
N ALA A 12 -6.07 -4.67 14.07
CA ALA A 12 -7.28 -3.87 14.02
C ALA A 12 -7.10 -2.50 14.71
N PRO A 13 -7.92 -1.48 14.34
CA PRO A 13 -8.02 -0.23 15.09
C PRO A 13 -8.35 -0.47 16.56
N SER A 14 -7.82 0.37 17.46
CA SER A 14 -8.02 0.26 18.91
C SER A 14 -9.48 0.13 19.32
N GLU A 15 -10.33 0.83 18.60
CA GLU A 15 -11.77 0.98 18.81
C GLU A 15 -12.52 -0.33 18.54
N LEU A 16 -11.98 -1.19 17.66
CA LEU A 16 -12.58 -2.47 17.28
C LEU A 16 -12.01 -3.67 18.04
N LYS A 17 -10.85 -3.54 18.72
CA LYS A 17 -10.15 -4.70 19.30
C LYS A 17 -10.98 -5.44 20.34
N SER A 18 -11.67 -4.72 21.23
CA SER A 18 -12.52 -5.31 22.26
C SER A 18 -13.69 -6.09 21.66
N LEU A 19 -14.32 -5.52 20.64
CA LEU A 19 -15.44 -6.14 19.92
C LEU A 19 -15.00 -7.38 19.14
N LEU A 20 -13.87 -7.30 18.42
CA LEU A 20 -13.29 -8.44 17.71
C LEU A 20 -12.87 -9.56 18.66
N PHE A 21 -12.36 -9.22 19.84
CA PHE A 21 -12.06 -10.22 20.87
C PHE A 21 -13.33 -10.95 21.33
N GLN A 22 -14.42 -10.22 21.54
CA GLN A 22 -15.71 -10.82 21.88
C GLN A 22 -16.23 -11.75 20.77
N TYR A 23 -16.10 -11.35 19.50
CA TYR A 23 -16.45 -12.22 18.37
C TYR A 23 -15.56 -13.46 18.28
N ALA A 24 -14.27 -13.33 18.56
CA ALA A 24 -13.36 -14.48 18.60
C ALA A 24 -13.74 -15.51 19.68
N CYS A 25 -14.34 -15.07 20.78
CA CYS A 25 -14.83 -15.96 21.83
C CYS A 25 -16.19 -16.59 21.51
N SER A 26 -17.06 -15.89 20.76
CA SER A 26 -18.42 -16.36 20.45
C SER A 26 -18.53 -17.15 19.15
N SER A 27 -17.58 -16.96 18.22
CA SER A 27 -17.55 -17.67 16.94
C SER A 27 -16.80 -19.01 17.06
N GLY A 28 -17.51 -20.10 16.76
CA GLY A 28 -16.91 -21.45 16.73
C GLY A 28 -16.08 -21.75 15.47
N ASP A 29 -16.15 -20.88 14.47
CA ASP A 29 -15.48 -21.05 13.17
C ASP A 29 -14.92 -19.72 12.65
N TRP A 30 -13.80 -19.79 11.94
CA TRP A 30 -13.11 -18.64 11.37
C TRP A 30 -13.97 -17.83 10.40
N ASN A 31 -14.79 -18.49 9.57
CA ASN A 31 -15.62 -17.80 8.60
C ASN A 31 -16.71 -16.97 9.30
N ASN A 32 -17.24 -17.49 10.40
CA ASN A 32 -18.23 -16.78 11.20
C ASN A 32 -17.61 -15.57 11.91
N PHE A 33 -16.38 -15.71 12.43
CA PHE A 33 -15.61 -14.59 12.97
C PHE A 33 -15.43 -13.47 11.92
N ILE A 34 -14.96 -13.81 10.72
CA ILE A 34 -14.70 -12.84 9.66
C ILE A 34 -15.98 -12.10 9.28
N LYS A 35 -17.08 -12.83 9.08
CA LYS A 35 -18.37 -12.21 8.76
C LYS A 35 -18.79 -11.15 9.80
N GLN A 36 -18.69 -11.49 11.09
CA GLN A 36 -19.02 -10.54 12.17
C GLN A 36 -18.05 -9.36 12.21
N ALA A 37 -16.76 -9.60 12.00
CA ALA A 37 -15.73 -8.56 11.95
C ALA A 37 -15.96 -7.58 10.79
N GLU A 38 -16.36 -8.08 9.61
CA GLU A 38 -16.68 -7.27 8.44
C GLU A 38 -17.92 -6.41 8.69
N GLU A 39 -19.00 -7.00 9.22
CA GLU A 39 -20.23 -6.27 9.56
C GLU A 39 -19.95 -5.14 10.57
N ALA A 40 -19.17 -5.43 11.61
CA ALA A 40 -18.75 -4.41 12.59
C ALA A 40 -17.88 -3.31 11.98
N SER A 41 -16.99 -3.66 11.05
CA SER A 41 -16.14 -2.70 10.36
C SER A 41 -16.96 -1.74 9.49
N TRP A 42 -17.99 -2.24 8.80
CA TRP A 42 -18.91 -1.40 8.03
C TRP A 42 -19.75 -0.47 8.89
N MET A 43 -20.15 -0.92 10.08
CA MET A 43 -20.90 -0.08 11.02
C MET A 43 -20.02 0.99 11.68
N ALA A 44 -18.78 0.64 12.05
CA ALA A 44 -17.86 1.56 12.72
C ALA A 44 -17.23 2.58 11.75
N PHE A 45 -16.98 2.17 10.51
CA PHE A 45 -16.34 2.98 9.47
C PHE A 45 -17.21 3.01 8.21
N PRO A 46 -18.33 3.76 8.19
CA PRO A 46 -19.24 3.75 7.04
C PRO A 46 -18.65 4.37 5.77
N ASP A 47 -17.52 5.08 5.88
CA ASP A 47 -16.82 5.64 4.74
C ASP A 47 -16.17 4.52 3.89
N ARG A 48 -16.66 4.39 2.66
CA ARG A 48 -16.16 3.40 1.69
C ARG A 48 -14.69 3.57 1.36
N SER A 49 -14.11 4.77 1.51
CA SER A 49 -12.69 5.00 1.27
C SER A 49 -11.79 4.33 2.31
N ILE A 50 -12.30 4.16 3.54
CA ILE A 50 -11.59 3.51 4.66
C ILE A 50 -11.74 1.99 4.58
N ASN A 51 -12.91 1.50 4.16
CA ASN A 51 -13.21 0.08 4.03
C ASN A 51 -12.94 -0.50 2.64
N SER A 52 -12.51 0.31 1.67
CA SER A 52 -12.08 -0.24 0.39
C SER A 52 -10.78 -0.98 0.63
N VAL A 53 -10.81 -2.30 0.47
CA VAL A 53 -9.59 -3.04 0.19
C VAL A 53 -9.10 -2.47 -1.14
N GLU A 54 -8.10 -1.59 -1.08
CA GLU A 54 -7.25 -1.30 -2.24
C GLU A 54 -6.63 -2.64 -2.62
N SER A 55 -7.37 -3.42 -3.41
CA SER A 55 -6.76 -4.20 -4.46
C SER A 55 -5.83 -3.20 -5.11
N SER A 56 -4.53 -3.42 -4.97
CA SER A 56 -3.50 -2.62 -5.58
C SER A 56 -3.80 -2.59 -7.07
N LYS A 57 -4.65 -1.64 -7.46
CA LYS A 57 -4.94 -1.28 -8.83
C LYS A 57 -3.61 -0.76 -9.27
N SER A 58 -2.90 -1.59 -10.04
CA SER A 58 -1.92 -1.11 -10.98
C SER A 58 -2.45 0.22 -11.53
N ASN A 59 -1.70 1.29 -11.30
CA ASN A 59 -2.01 2.62 -11.79
C ASN A 59 -2.03 2.58 -13.33
N VAL A 60 -3.08 2.05 -13.94
CA VAL A 60 -3.42 2.25 -15.34
C VAL A 60 -4.27 3.50 -15.38
N MET A 61 -3.60 4.61 -15.12
CA MET A 61 -4.17 5.94 -15.25
C MET A 61 -4.24 6.25 -16.74
N ASN A 62 -5.40 5.99 -17.34
CA ASN A 62 -5.77 6.45 -18.67
C ASN A 62 -5.80 8.00 -18.63
N GLN A 63 -4.66 8.64 -18.86
CA GLN A 63 -4.62 10.06 -19.22
C GLN A 63 -4.62 10.19 -20.75
N PRO A 64 -5.35 11.19 -21.30
CA PRO A 64 -5.40 11.42 -22.73
C PRO A 64 -3.99 11.75 -23.26
N ILE A 65 -3.62 11.07 -24.34
CA ILE A 65 -2.35 11.20 -25.06
C ILE A 65 -2.21 12.64 -25.56
N GLN A 66 -1.59 13.50 -24.76
CA GLN A 66 -0.93 14.68 -25.29
C GLN A 66 0.42 14.21 -25.80
N ASN A 67 0.59 14.25 -27.13
CA ASN A 67 1.87 14.08 -27.81
C ASN A 67 2.86 15.16 -27.36
N LYS A 68 3.42 15.00 -26.15
CA LYS A 68 4.75 15.52 -25.84
C LYS A 68 5.69 14.40 -26.22
N GLU A 69 6.57 14.65 -27.17
CA GLU A 69 7.71 13.80 -27.46
C GLU A 69 8.41 13.47 -26.14
N ILE A 70 8.12 12.28 -25.60
CA ILE A 70 8.76 11.78 -24.40
C ILE A 70 10.14 11.36 -24.87
N ASN A 71 11.08 12.31 -24.87
CA ASN A 71 12.49 12.00 -24.71
C ASN A 71 12.62 11.36 -23.34
N SER A 72 12.27 10.07 -23.25
CA SER A 72 12.26 9.29 -22.03
C SER A 72 13.70 9.07 -21.65
N ALA A 73 14.24 10.05 -20.94
CA ALA A 73 15.59 9.98 -20.45
C ALA A 73 15.65 8.81 -19.46
N VAL A 74 16.55 7.86 -19.75
CA VAL A 74 16.77 6.70 -18.89
C VAL A 74 17.76 7.12 -17.80
N CYS A 75 17.32 7.02 -16.56
CA CYS A 75 18.15 7.18 -15.38
C CYS A 75 18.67 5.80 -14.94
N ILE A 76 19.96 5.63 -14.67
CA ILE A 76 20.49 4.35 -14.16
C ILE A 76 19.89 3.93 -12.82
N TYR A 77 19.41 4.89 -12.03
CA TYR A 77 18.87 4.65 -10.69
C TYR A 77 17.34 4.46 -10.71
N HIS A 78 16.61 5.26 -11.50
CA HIS A 78 15.15 5.23 -11.57
C HIS A 78 14.58 4.54 -12.82
N GLY A 79 15.43 4.15 -13.78
CA GLY A 79 15.01 3.61 -15.07
C GLY A 79 14.39 4.67 -15.99
N LYS A 80 13.35 4.29 -16.74
CA LYS A 80 12.63 5.18 -17.66
C LYS A 80 11.82 6.20 -16.86
N GLY A 81 12.15 7.48 -16.97
CA GLY A 81 11.47 8.52 -16.20
C GLY A 81 11.55 9.91 -16.83
N ASN A 82 11.33 10.93 -16.00
CA ASN A 82 11.26 12.34 -16.41
C ASN A 82 12.63 13.05 -16.41
N HIS A 83 13.74 12.34 -16.20
CA HIS A 83 15.08 12.91 -16.13
C HIS A 83 16.16 11.92 -16.57
N SER A 84 17.28 12.43 -17.08
CA SER A 84 18.44 11.60 -17.42
C SER A 84 19.29 11.31 -16.19
N THR A 85 20.18 10.32 -16.29
CA THR A 85 21.11 9.99 -15.20
C THR A 85 21.90 11.19 -14.70
N GLU A 86 22.32 12.09 -15.59
CA GLU A 86 23.09 13.29 -15.28
C GLU A 86 22.29 14.30 -14.44
N LYS A 87 20.96 14.27 -14.54
CA LYS A 87 20.04 15.17 -13.83
C LYS A 87 19.38 14.50 -12.62
N CYS A 88 19.80 13.29 -12.25
CA CYS A 88 19.24 12.58 -11.10
C CYS A 88 19.78 13.15 -9.79
N PHE A 89 18.89 13.68 -8.95
CA PHE A 89 19.24 14.22 -7.64
C PHE A 89 20.02 13.23 -6.77
N THR A 90 19.61 11.96 -6.78
CA THR A 90 20.27 10.89 -6.01
C THR A 90 21.70 10.65 -6.50
N ILE A 91 21.92 10.59 -7.82
CA ILE A 91 23.25 10.40 -8.41
C ILE A 91 24.15 11.60 -8.10
N ILE A 92 23.65 12.83 -8.28
CA ILE A 92 24.40 14.05 -7.94
C ILE A 92 24.79 14.06 -6.46
N ARG A 93 23.89 13.62 -5.57
CA ARG A 93 24.19 13.53 -4.14
C ARG A 93 25.25 12.48 -3.83
N LEU A 94 25.21 11.32 -4.49
CA LEU A 94 26.21 10.26 -4.32
C LEU A 94 27.59 10.71 -4.81
N GLU A 95 27.66 11.41 -5.95
CA GLU A 95 28.91 11.99 -6.47
C GLU A 95 29.51 13.01 -5.51
N LYS A 96 28.68 13.85 -4.87
CA LYS A 96 29.12 14.77 -3.82
C LYS A 96 29.67 14.05 -2.58
N LEU A 97 29.24 12.82 -2.32
CA LEU A 97 29.72 11.97 -1.23
C LEU A 97 30.93 11.10 -1.64
N GLY A 98 31.50 11.34 -2.83
CA GLY A 98 32.71 10.66 -3.30
C GLY A 98 32.47 9.38 -4.10
N TRP A 99 31.21 9.05 -4.40
CA TRP A 99 30.90 7.93 -5.30
C TRP A 99 31.34 8.27 -6.72
N LYS A 100 32.05 7.34 -7.39
CA LYS A 100 32.48 7.47 -8.79
C LYS A 100 31.79 6.41 -9.63
N ARG A 101 31.27 6.82 -10.78
CA ARG A 101 30.73 5.89 -11.78
C ARG A 101 31.89 5.07 -12.36
N ILE A 102 31.77 3.74 -12.29
CA ILE A 102 32.62 2.84 -13.05
C ILE A 102 32.07 2.87 -14.49
N LYS A 103 32.92 3.26 -15.45
CA LYS A 103 32.58 3.29 -16.88
C LYS A 103 32.66 1.90 -17.48
#